data_AF-A0A915NZS2-F1
#
_entry.id   AF-A0A915NZS2-F1
#
_cell.length_a   1.000
_cell.length_b   1.000
_cell.length_c   1.000
_cell.angle_alpha   90.00
_cell.angle_beta   90.00
_cell.angle_gamma   90.00
#
_symmetry.space_group_name_H-M   'P 1'
#
loop_
_entity.id
_entity.type
_entity.pdbx_description
1 polymer ?
#
loop_
_entity_poly.entity_id
_entity_poly.type
_entity_poly.pdbx_seq_one_letter_code
_entity_poly.pdbx_strand_id
1 'polypeptide(L)'
;MDEEVAALVVDNGSAFSKTIMLIKILFKNCQRNFNNNIFFRGLSTLKEKVNVPKSEDLYEPRFEVKRHYPDLQLINVKLKAFDFQCLEKFQSFVHWTAENFGFDVVECYPLAHKCEKIKEFKENSVTISTEYELKTYARVVRIGPVPAIQLPLFVMMVQANAPIGVEMIIKEHEASDEVERYIPDPQLDDFKETLRNLDDPVVRKFLGWEA
;
A
#
# COMPACT_ATOMS: atom_id res chain seq x y z
N MET A 1 -24.96 -52.25 -1.16
CA MET A 1 -24.25 -51.52 -0.09
C MET A 1 -22.79 -51.57 -0.46
N ASP A 2 -22.18 -50.40 -0.42
CA ASP A 2 -20.76 -50.11 -0.60
C ASP A 2 -20.36 -49.77 -2.05
N GLU A 3 -20.79 -48.58 -2.43
CA GLU A 3 -20.16 -47.75 -3.45
C GLU A 3 -19.04 -46.89 -2.83
N GLU A 4 -18.03 -46.63 -3.67
CA GLU A 4 -17.11 -45.48 -3.71
C GLU A 4 -15.66 -45.62 -3.21
N VAL A 5 -14.85 -45.95 -4.22
CA VAL A 5 -13.48 -45.51 -4.47
C VAL A 5 -13.49 -44.03 -4.86
N ALA A 6 -12.71 -43.18 -4.19
CA ALA A 6 -12.16 -41.95 -4.79
C ALA A 6 -10.85 -41.56 -4.11
N ALA A 7 -9.90 -41.17 -4.95
CA ALA A 7 -8.48 -41.09 -4.68
C ALA A 7 -8.01 -39.77 -4.06
N LEU A 8 -6.84 -39.90 -3.43
CA LEU A 8 -5.74 -38.94 -3.24
C LEU A 8 -5.73 -37.71 -4.19
N VAL A 9 -5.39 -36.53 -3.66
CA VAL A 9 -4.24 -35.68 -4.09
C VAL A 9 -4.17 -34.39 -3.24
N VAL A 10 -3.06 -34.28 -2.50
CA VAL A 10 -2.24 -33.10 -2.14
C VAL A 10 -2.91 -31.75 -1.86
N ASP A 11 -2.85 -31.30 -0.60
CA ASP A 11 -2.81 -29.86 -0.26
C ASP A 11 -1.80 -29.60 0.88
N ASN A 12 -0.55 -29.37 0.48
CA ASN A 12 0.51 -28.84 1.34
C ASN A 12 0.32 -27.31 1.54
N GLY A 13 -0.69 -26.92 2.30
CA GLY A 13 -1.01 -25.49 2.51
C GLY A 13 -1.54 -25.11 3.89
N SER A 14 -1.57 -26.04 4.85
CA SER A 14 -2.31 -25.86 6.12
C SER A 14 -1.44 -25.74 7.38
N ALA A 15 -0.14 -26.07 7.30
CA ALA A 15 0.71 -26.17 8.49
C ALA A 15 1.20 -24.82 9.02
N PHE A 16 1.50 -23.84 8.15
CA PHE A 16 2.02 -22.54 8.60
C PHE A 16 0.95 -21.64 9.23
N SER A 17 -0.28 -21.65 8.69
CA SER A 17 -1.38 -20.83 9.22
C SER A 17 -1.89 -21.34 10.59
N LYS A 18 -1.96 -22.67 10.78
CA LYS A 18 -2.36 -23.28 12.05
C LYS A 18 -1.36 -23.04 13.18
N THR A 19 -0.06 -23.06 12.85
CA THR A 19 1.00 -22.85 13.85
C THR A 19 1.07 -21.39 14.31
N ILE A 20 0.83 -20.41 13.42
CA ILE A 20 0.78 -18.99 13.78
C ILE A 20 -0.45 -18.65 14.63
N MET A 21 -1.60 -19.26 14.36
CA MET A 21 -2.81 -19.10 15.20
C MET A 21 -2.61 -19.65 16.62
N LEU A 22 -1.96 -20.81 16.76
CA LEU A 22 -1.66 -21.40 18.07
C LEU A 22 -0.72 -20.52 18.91
N ILE A 23 0.29 -19.89 18.29
CA ILE A 23 1.21 -18.97 18.98
C ILE A 23 0.48 -17.69 19.43
N LYS A 24 -0.44 -17.14 18.61
CA LYS A 24 -1.27 -15.99 19.00
C LYS A 24 -2.23 -16.30 20.17
N ILE A 25 -2.79 -17.51 20.22
CA ILE A 25 -3.68 -17.95 21.32
C ILE A 25 -2.88 -18.17 22.63
N LEU A 26 -1.69 -18.77 22.54
CA LEU A 26 -0.81 -18.97 23.69
C LEU A 26 -0.31 -17.65 24.30
N PHE A 27 0.03 -16.65 23.47
CA PHE A 27 0.40 -15.32 23.98
C PHE A 27 -0.77 -14.57 24.64
N LYS A 28 -2.00 -14.71 24.13
CA LYS A 28 -3.20 -14.04 24.70
C LYS A 28 -3.68 -14.65 26.02
N ASN A 29 -3.48 -15.96 26.23
CA ASN A 29 -3.87 -16.63 27.48
C ASN A 29 -2.83 -16.52 28.60
N CYS A 30 -1.58 -16.17 28.30
CA CYS A 30 -0.56 -15.95 29.34
C CYS A 30 -0.74 -14.59 30.06
N GLN A 31 -1.28 -13.57 29.37
CA GLN A 31 -1.54 -12.24 29.96
C GLN A 31 -2.78 -12.17 30.87
N ARG A 32 -3.60 -13.22 30.96
CA ARG A 32 -4.85 -13.18 31.75
C ARG A 32 -4.78 -13.77 33.16
N ASN A 33 -3.70 -14.47 33.52
CA ASN A 33 -3.59 -15.16 34.81
C ASN A 33 -2.62 -14.52 35.82
N PHE A 34 -2.26 -13.26 35.63
CA PHE A 34 -1.55 -12.45 36.62
C PHE A 34 -2.43 -11.28 37.03
N ASN A 35 -3.48 -11.55 37.79
CA ASN A 35 -4.10 -10.59 38.70
C ASN A 35 -5.17 -11.34 39.48
N ASN A 36 -4.82 -11.80 40.67
CA ASN A 36 -5.67 -11.76 41.85
C ASN A 36 -4.84 -12.07 43.10
N ASN A 37 -5.03 -11.22 44.10
CA ASN A 37 -4.41 -11.20 45.44
C ASN A 37 -3.07 -10.46 45.56
N ILE A 38 -3.12 -9.20 46.02
CA ILE A 38 -2.60 -8.77 47.33
C ILE A 38 -3.36 -7.49 47.73
N PHE A 39 -4.29 -7.64 48.67
CA PHE A 39 -4.89 -6.55 49.42
C PHE A 39 -4.11 -6.45 50.75
N PHE A 40 -3.65 -5.24 51.08
CA PHE A 40 -2.85 -4.81 52.26
C PHE A 40 -1.35 -5.19 52.34
N ARG A 41 -0.48 -4.21 52.02
CA ARG A 41 0.44 -3.51 52.95
C ARG A 41 1.54 -2.74 52.19
N GLY A 42 1.72 -1.47 52.54
CA GLY A 42 2.95 -0.73 52.21
C GLY A 42 2.75 0.78 52.20
N LEU A 43 3.07 1.45 53.30
CA LEU A 43 3.52 2.85 53.21
C LEU A 43 4.77 2.84 52.33
N SER A 44 4.68 3.37 51.12
CA SER A 44 5.86 3.53 50.26
C SER A 44 6.85 4.46 50.96
N THR A 45 8.05 3.94 51.22
CA THR A 45 9.12 4.76 51.79
C THR A 45 9.51 5.85 50.79
N LEU A 46 9.90 7.05 51.24
CA LEU A 46 10.33 8.13 50.34
C LEU A 46 11.44 7.68 49.36
N LYS A 47 12.21 6.66 49.73
CA LYS A 47 13.26 6.03 48.91
C LYS A 47 12.72 5.33 47.65
N GLU A 48 11.47 4.90 47.67
CA GLU A 48 10.75 4.30 46.53
C GLU A 48 10.13 5.37 45.61
N LYS A 49 9.91 6.59 46.15
CA LYS A 49 9.49 7.78 45.39
C LYS A 49 10.65 8.55 44.78
N VAL A 50 11.89 8.24 45.15
CA VAL A 50 13.08 8.73 44.46
C VAL A 50 13.21 7.91 43.20
N ASN A 51 12.94 8.53 42.04
CA ASN A 51 13.27 7.94 40.74
C ASN A 51 14.75 7.54 40.77
N VAL A 52 15.03 6.23 40.80
CA VAL A 52 16.40 5.75 40.58
C VAL A 52 16.80 6.26 39.19
N PRO A 53 17.86 7.08 39.06
CA PRO A 53 18.30 7.52 37.75
C PRO A 53 18.55 6.27 36.90
N LYS A 54 17.95 6.20 35.70
CA LYS A 54 18.26 5.10 34.79
C LYS A 54 19.76 5.18 34.50
N SER A 55 20.42 4.05 34.24
CA SER A 55 21.86 4.05 33.94
C SER A 55 22.23 5.03 32.82
N GLU A 56 21.31 5.26 31.89
CA GLU A 56 21.37 6.22 30.79
C GLU A 56 21.52 7.68 31.24
N ASP A 57 20.99 8.04 32.42
CA ASP A 57 20.93 9.42 32.93
C ASP A 57 22.15 9.82 33.77
N LEU A 58 23.08 8.88 34.00
CA LEU A 58 24.23 9.10 34.90
C LEU A 58 25.28 10.02 34.29
N TYR A 59 25.41 10.02 32.96
CA TYR A 59 26.53 10.68 32.26
C TYR A 59 26.07 11.76 31.29
N GLU A 60 24.84 11.67 30.76
CA GLU A 60 24.33 12.61 29.78
C GLU A 60 23.00 13.22 30.24
N PRO A 61 22.86 14.56 30.20
CA PRO A 61 21.56 15.19 30.44
C PRO A 61 20.61 14.83 29.29
N ARG A 62 19.39 14.41 29.61
CA ARG A 62 18.34 14.22 28.60
C ARG A 62 17.99 15.56 27.96
N PHE A 63 18.31 15.71 26.68
CA PHE A 63 17.85 16.83 25.88
C PHE A 63 16.47 16.52 25.31
N GLU A 64 15.50 17.41 25.57
CA GLU A 64 14.21 17.35 24.90
C GLU A 64 14.40 17.65 23.41
N VAL A 65 13.97 16.72 22.55
CA VAL A 65 14.00 16.92 21.10
C VAL A 65 12.90 17.93 20.74
N LYS A 66 13.26 19.22 20.68
CA LYS A 66 12.32 20.32 20.36
C LYS A 66 11.93 20.42 18.88
N ARG A 67 12.51 19.59 18.01
CA ARG A 67 12.29 19.69 16.57
C ARG A 67 10.98 19.01 16.20
N HIS A 68 10.01 19.81 15.79
CA HIS A 68 8.79 19.32 15.15
C HIS A 68 9.06 19.18 13.65
N TYR A 69 8.91 17.96 13.13
CA TYR A 69 9.06 17.69 11.71
C TYR A 69 7.67 17.62 11.09
N PRO A 70 7.49 18.14 9.86
CA PRO A 70 6.21 18.04 9.19
C PRO A 70 5.92 16.58 8.84
N ASP A 71 4.65 16.19 9.01
CA ASP A 71 4.14 14.91 8.56
C ASP A 71 3.56 15.07 7.15
N LEU A 72 3.92 14.13 6.28
CA LEU A 72 3.34 14.02 4.95
C LEU A 72 2.05 13.23 5.06
N GLN A 73 0.96 13.79 4.54
CA GLN A 73 -0.38 13.24 4.77
C GLN A 73 -0.57 11.88 4.10
N LEU A 74 -0.45 11.82 2.78
CA LEU A 74 -0.72 10.62 1.98
C LEU A 74 0.32 10.52 0.85
N ILE A 75 1.01 9.38 0.82
CA ILE A 75 2.04 9.08 -0.17
C ILE A 75 1.64 7.80 -0.92
N ASN A 76 1.72 7.86 -2.25
CA ASN A 76 1.51 6.73 -3.14
C ASN A 76 2.87 6.17 -3.58
N VAL A 77 3.12 4.91 -3.22
CA VAL A 77 4.20 4.10 -3.78
C VAL A 77 3.62 3.31 -4.94
N LYS A 78 3.86 3.77 -6.17
CA LYS A 78 3.45 3.09 -7.41
C LYS A 78 4.56 2.14 -7.85
N LEU A 79 4.22 0.88 -8.03
CA LEU A 79 5.08 -0.19 -8.52
C LEU A 79 4.61 -0.58 -9.92
N LYS A 80 5.52 -0.71 -10.88
CA LYS A 80 5.22 -1.14 -12.25
C LYS A 80 6.16 -2.27 -12.67
N ALA A 81 5.63 -3.27 -13.36
CA ALA A 81 6.44 -4.37 -13.88
C ALA A 81 5.73 -5.06 -15.05
N PHE A 82 6.51 -5.78 -15.86
CA PHE A 82 5.97 -6.66 -16.90
C PHE A 82 5.55 -8.03 -16.34
N ASP A 83 6.25 -8.52 -15.31
CA ASP A 83 5.93 -9.77 -14.62
C ASP A 83 5.02 -9.51 -13.42
N PHE A 84 3.83 -10.10 -13.47
CA PHE A 84 2.80 -9.98 -12.44
C PHE A 84 3.22 -10.60 -11.11
N GLN A 85 3.86 -11.78 -11.15
CA GLN A 85 4.18 -12.55 -9.95
C GLN A 85 5.25 -11.85 -9.10
N CYS A 86 6.26 -11.29 -9.76
CA CYS A 86 7.30 -10.50 -9.09
C CYS A 86 6.71 -9.23 -8.46
N LEU A 87 5.78 -8.58 -9.17
CA LEU A 87 5.12 -7.36 -8.71
C LEU A 87 4.28 -7.58 -7.44
N GLU A 88 3.48 -8.64 -7.37
CA GLU A 88 2.64 -8.95 -6.19
C GLU A 88 3.48 -9.29 -4.95
N LYS A 89 4.56 -10.06 -5.14
CA LYS A 89 5.49 -10.37 -4.05
C LYS A 89 6.18 -9.11 -3.54
N PHE A 90 6.59 -8.22 -4.45
CA PHE A 90 7.23 -6.97 -4.06
C PHE A 90 6.25 -6.01 -3.38
N GLN A 91 5.00 -5.93 -3.84
CA GLN A 91 3.95 -5.17 -3.18
C GLN A 91 3.71 -5.66 -1.74
N SER A 92 3.69 -6.97 -1.53
CA SER A 92 3.59 -7.56 -0.18
C SER A 92 4.79 -7.20 0.70
N PHE A 93 6.00 -7.19 0.14
CA PHE A 93 7.22 -6.77 0.84
C PHE A 93 7.18 -5.28 1.23
N VAL A 94 6.74 -4.41 0.32
CA VAL A 94 6.60 -2.97 0.58
C VAL A 94 5.58 -2.71 1.68
N HIS A 95 4.43 -3.39 1.65
CA HIS A 95 3.42 -3.32 2.69
C HIS A 95 3.99 -3.73 4.06
N TRP A 96 4.63 -4.91 4.13
CA TRP A 96 5.26 -5.39 5.37
C TRP A 96 6.36 -4.46 5.88
N THR A 97 7.14 -3.88 4.98
CA THR A 97 8.17 -2.90 5.34
C THR A 97 7.53 -1.64 5.92
N ALA A 98 6.44 -1.13 5.32
CA ALA A 98 5.74 0.05 5.83
C ALA A 98 5.19 -0.17 7.25
N GLU A 99 4.58 -1.33 7.51
CA GLU A 99 4.11 -1.72 8.85
C GLU A 99 5.26 -1.77 9.86
N ASN A 100 6.42 -2.31 9.47
CA ASN A 100 7.60 -2.38 10.35
C ASN A 100 8.20 -1.00 10.69
N PHE A 101 8.10 -0.04 9.77
CA PHE A 101 8.49 1.35 10.06
C PHE A 101 7.48 2.07 10.97
N GLY A 102 6.32 1.45 11.23
CA GLY A 102 5.23 2.04 12.01
C GLY A 102 4.39 3.02 11.21
N PHE A 103 4.45 2.97 9.88
CA PHE A 103 3.55 3.76 9.03
C PHE A 103 2.19 3.07 8.93
N ASP A 104 1.13 3.86 8.85
CA ASP A 104 -0.22 3.34 8.59
C ASP A 104 -0.44 3.18 7.08
N VAL A 105 -0.84 1.97 6.69
CA VAL A 105 -1.09 1.62 5.29
C VAL A 105 -2.59 1.77 5.04
N VAL A 106 -2.95 2.87 4.40
CA VAL A 106 -4.35 3.26 4.15
C VAL A 106 -5.01 2.30 3.18
N GLU A 107 -4.39 2.10 2.01
CA GLU A 107 -4.93 1.27 0.94
C GLU A 107 -3.82 0.60 0.14
N CYS A 108 -4.09 -0.62 -0.34
CA CYS A 108 -3.30 -1.29 -1.36
C CYS A 108 -4.24 -1.71 -2.48
N TYR A 109 -3.98 -1.25 -3.69
CA TYR A 109 -4.88 -1.53 -4.81
C TYR A 109 -4.15 -1.79 -6.13
N PRO A 110 -4.79 -2.59 -7.01
CA PRO A 110 -4.35 -2.77 -8.37
C PRO A 110 -4.74 -1.58 -9.26
N LEU A 111 -3.90 -1.25 -10.23
CA LEU A 111 -4.29 -0.44 -11.39
C LEU A 111 -4.54 -1.33 -12.60
N ALA A 112 -5.38 -0.85 -13.53
CA ALA A 112 -5.59 -1.50 -14.80
C ALA A 112 -4.26 -1.58 -15.57
N HIS A 113 -3.98 -2.75 -16.14
CA HIS A 113 -2.74 -2.97 -16.90
C HIS A 113 -2.81 -2.25 -18.25
N LYS A 114 -1.67 -1.81 -18.74
CA LYS A 114 -1.54 -1.18 -20.06
C LYS A 114 -1.02 -2.22 -21.05
N CYS A 115 -1.69 -2.37 -22.19
CA CYS A 115 -1.27 -3.27 -23.26
C CYS A 115 -0.69 -2.44 -24.40
N GLU A 116 0.60 -2.63 -24.66
CA GLU A 116 1.31 -1.98 -25.75
C GLU A 116 1.57 -2.99 -26.88
N LYS A 117 1.21 -2.62 -28.12
CA LYS A 117 1.43 -3.48 -29.28
C LYS A 117 2.77 -3.13 -29.92
N ILE A 118 3.72 -4.05 -29.81
CA ILE A 118 5.05 -3.93 -30.41
C ILE A 118 5.01 -4.64 -31.76
N LYS A 119 5.47 -3.94 -32.79
CA LYS A 119 5.50 -4.45 -34.17
C LYS A 119 6.94 -4.55 -34.62
N GLU A 120 7.35 -5.73 -35.02
CA GLU A 120 8.65 -5.94 -35.65
C GLU A 120 8.48 -5.91 -37.16
N PHE A 121 9.30 -5.10 -37.82
CA PHE A 121 9.33 -4.96 -39.27
C PHE A 121 10.38 -5.89 -39.86
N LYS A 122 10.13 -6.46 -41.04
CA LYS A 122 11.18 -7.21 -41.75
C LYS A 122 12.27 -6.26 -42.20
N GLU A 123 13.50 -6.75 -42.23
CA GLU A 123 14.67 -6.01 -42.68
C GLU A 123 14.40 -5.30 -44.01
N ASN A 124 14.72 -4.00 -44.06
CA ASN A 124 14.57 -3.16 -45.25
C ASN A 124 13.14 -3.12 -45.84
N SER A 125 12.10 -3.36 -45.03
CA SER A 125 10.71 -3.31 -45.49
C SER A 125 9.80 -2.60 -44.50
N VAL A 126 8.65 -2.13 -44.99
CA VAL A 126 7.55 -1.59 -44.17
C VAL A 126 6.57 -2.71 -43.75
N THR A 127 6.82 -3.95 -44.19
CA THR A 127 5.94 -5.07 -43.88
C THR A 127 6.17 -5.56 -42.46
N ILE A 128 5.08 -5.70 -41.70
CA ILE A 128 5.10 -6.23 -40.35
C ILE A 128 5.39 -7.74 -40.43
N SER A 129 6.38 -8.19 -39.67
CA SER A 129 6.75 -9.61 -39.56
C SER A 129 5.97 -10.27 -38.43
N THR A 130 6.02 -9.66 -37.25
CA THR A 130 5.55 -10.22 -35.98
C THR A 130 4.95 -9.09 -35.13
N GLU A 131 3.87 -9.40 -34.44
CA GLU A 131 3.22 -8.49 -33.50
C GLU A 131 3.22 -9.13 -32.11
N TYR A 132 3.62 -8.36 -31.11
CA TYR A 132 3.67 -8.77 -29.71
C TYR A 132 2.82 -7.83 -28.87
N GLU A 133 2.19 -8.36 -27.82
CA GLU A 133 1.47 -7.57 -26.84
C GLU A 133 2.25 -7.57 -25.53
N LEU A 134 2.82 -6.41 -25.18
CA LEU A 134 3.53 -6.20 -23.94
C LEU A 134 2.55 -5.64 -22.89
N LYS A 135 2.41 -6.36 -21.77
CA LYS A 135 1.51 -5.98 -20.68
C LYS A 135 2.31 -5.39 -19.54
N THR A 136 1.96 -4.17 -19.15
CA THR A 136 2.54 -3.48 -18.00
C THR A 136 1.54 -3.47 -16.86
N TYR A 137 1.86 -4.18 -15.79
CA TYR A 137 1.06 -4.24 -14.57
C TYR A 137 1.51 -3.17 -13.59
N ALA A 138 0.56 -2.65 -12.80
CA ALA A 138 0.85 -1.67 -11.78
C ALA A 138 0.11 -1.96 -10.47
N ARG A 139 0.79 -1.67 -9.35
CA ARG A 139 0.30 -1.78 -7.98
C ARG A 139 0.58 -0.49 -7.24
N VAL A 140 -0.33 -0.07 -6.38
CA VAL A 140 -0.15 1.14 -5.56
C VAL A 140 -0.33 0.78 -4.10
N VAL A 141 0.65 1.18 -3.28
CA VAL A 141 0.59 1.12 -1.83
C VAL A 141 0.48 2.57 -1.34
N ARG A 142 -0.63 2.88 -0.68
CA ARG A 142 -0.95 4.20 -0.13
C ARG A 142 -0.65 4.18 1.37
N ILE A 143 0.22 5.08 1.79
CA ILE A 143 0.73 5.16 3.16
C ILE A 143 0.43 6.56 3.70
N GLY A 144 0.03 6.67 4.96
CA GLY A 144 -0.17 7.97 5.60
C GLY A 144 -0.70 7.87 7.03
N PRO A 145 -0.35 8.79 7.95
CA PRO A 145 0.65 9.87 7.85
C PRO A 145 2.09 9.37 8.03
N VAL A 146 3.04 9.96 7.30
CA VAL A 146 4.47 9.57 7.34
C VAL A 146 5.35 10.74 7.79
N PRO A 147 6.16 10.59 8.84
CA PRO A 147 7.09 11.64 9.26
C PRO A 147 8.22 11.81 8.24
N ALA A 148 8.51 13.07 7.88
CA ALA A 148 9.49 13.40 6.83
C ALA A 148 10.89 12.81 7.05
N ILE A 149 11.29 12.54 8.29
CA ILE A 149 12.61 11.96 8.62
C ILE A 149 12.68 10.46 8.25
N GLN A 150 11.58 9.73 8.46
CA GLN A 150 11.58 8.28 8.30
C GLN A 150 11.36 7.88 6.84
N LEU A 151 10.69 8.73 6.05
CA LEU A 151 10.41 8.46 4.64
C LEU A 151 11.69 8.16 3.83
N PRO A 152 12.78 8.97 3.85
CA PRO A 152 13.99 8.65 3.10
C PRO A 152 14.59 7.29 3.44
N LEU A 153 14.58 6.91 4.74
CA LEU A 153 15.10 5.62 5.18
C LEU A 153 14.26 4.46 4.63
N PHE A 154 12.93 4.63 4.62
CA PHE A 154 12.01 3.69 3.99
C PHE A 154 12.26 3.56 2.48
N VAL A 155 12.40 4.69 1.77
CA VAL A 155 12.69 4.67 0.32
C VAL A 155 13.99 3.93 0.03
N MET A 156 15.05 4.19 0.80
CA MET A 156 16.34 3.50 0.66
C MET A 156 16.20 1.99 0.88
N MET A 157 15.46 1.57 1.90
CA MET A 157 15.25 0.15 2.19
C MET A 157 14.45 -0.55 1.09
N VAL A 158 13.40 0.08 0.57
CA VAL A 158 12.62 -0.48 -0.53
C VAL A 158 13.43 -0.53 -1.82
N GLN A 159 14.18 0.54 -2.13
CA GLN A 159 15.04 0.60 -3.32
C GLN A 159 16.15 -0.47 -3.28
N ALA A 160 16.76 -0.70 -2.12
CA ALA A 160 17.81 -1.72 -1.97
C ALA A 160 17.29 -3.16 -2.21
N ASN A 161 15.99 -3.39 -1.99
CA ASN A 161 15.35 -4.70 -2.17
C ASN A 161 14.50 -4.77 -3.45
N ALA A 162 14.59 -3.77 -4.34
CA ALA A 162 13.82 -3.77 -5.58
C ALA A 162 14.30 -4.89 -6.52
N PRO A 163 13.40 -5.81 -6.93
CA PRO A 163 13.75 -6.86 -7.87
C PRO A 163 13.97 -6.30 -9.28
N ILE A 164 14.67 -7.08 -10.10
CA ILE A 164 14.97 -6.71 -11.49
C ILE A 164 13.68 -6.60 -12.29
N GLY A 165 13.54 -5.53 -13.08
CA GLY A 165 12.38 -5.31 -13.94
C GLY A 165 11.15 -4.75 -13.22
N VAL A 166 11.29 -4.31 -11.96
CA VAL A 166 10.26 -3.55 -11.25
C VAL A 166 10.70 -2.10 -11.14
N GLU A 167 9.84 -1.19 -11.61
CA GLU A 167 10.00 0.25 -11.47
C GLU A 167 9.18 0.74 -10.28
N MET A 168 9.78 1.58 -9.45
CA MET A 168 9.13 2.20 -8.29
C MET A 168 9.07 3.72 -8.47
N ILE A 169 7.88 4.30 -8.28
CA ILE A 169 7.62 5.73 -8.34
C ILE A 169 6.94 6.12 -7.02
N ILE A 170 7.56 7.03 -6.28
CA ILE A 170 7.02 7.55 -5.02
C ILE A 170 6.56 8.96 -5.28
N LYS A 171 5.30 9.24 -4.99
CA LYS A 171 4.71 10.56 -5.18
C LYS A 171 3.65 10.85 -4.13
N GLU A 172 3.38 12.12 -3.89
CA GLU A 172 2.26 12.54 -3.06
C GLU A 172 0.94 12.15 -3.73
N HIS A 173 -0.06 11.85 -2.91
CA HIS A 173 -1.38 11.49 -3.42
C HIS A 173 -2.11 12.72 -3.96
N GLU A 174 -2.53 12.65 -5.22
CA GLU A 174 -3.37 13.65 -5.87
C GLU A 174 -4.75 13.07 -6.20
N ALA A 175 -5.76 13.94 -6.32
CA ALA A 175 -7.09 13.55 -6.79
C ALA A 175 -7.06 12.93 -8.21
N SER A 176 -6.08 13.30 -9.02
CA SER A 176 -5.84 12.72 -10.36
C SER A 176 -5.57 11.21 -10.33
N ASP A 177 -4.94 10.70 -9.26
CA ASP A 177 -4.65 9.28 -9.08
C ASP A 177 -5.89 8.44 -8.80
N GLU A 178 -6.86 9.04 -8.14
CA GLU A 178 -8.12 8.40 -7.82
C GLU A 178 -8.97 8.30 -9.09
N VAL A 179 -8.91 9.29 -9.99
CA VAL A 179 -9.55 9.22 -11.32
C VAL A 179 -8.91 8.12 -12.19
N GLU A 180 -7.57 7.96 -12.17
CA GLU A 180 -6.86 6.90 -12.94
C GLU A 180 -7.34 5.48 -12.55
N ARG A 181 -7.84 5.30 -11.32
CA ARG A 181 -8.34 4.02 -10.82
C ARG A 181 -9.68 3.61 -11.44
N TYR A 182 -10.55 4.57 -11.76
CA TYR A 182 -11.91 4.29 -12.23
C TYR A 182 -11.98 4.17 -13.75
N ILE A 183 -12.97 3.41 -14.22
CA ILE A 183 -13.26 3.28 -15.65
C ILE A 183 -14.00 4.57 -16.09
N PRO A 184 -13.57 5.25 -17.16
CA PRO A 184 -14.26 6.42 -17.66
C PRO A 184 -15.66 6.06 -18.18
N ASP A 185 -16.65 6.92 -17.91
CA ASP A 185 -18.02 6.79 -18.40
C ASP A 185 -18.22 7.69 -19.64
N PRO A 186 -18.16 7.15 -20.86
CA PRO A 186 -18.25 7.95 -22.08
C PRO A 186 -19.63 8.60 -22.23
N GLN A 187 -20.70 7.97 -21.72
CA GLN A 187 -22.05 8.52 -21.85
C GLN A 187 -22.19 9.79 -21.01
N LEU A 188 -21.64 9.77 -19.80
CA LEU A 188 -21.61 10.94 -18.93
C LEU A 188 -20.84 12.09 -19.59
N ASP A 189 -19.76 11.79 -20.30
CA ASP A 189 -18.98 12.79 -21.02
C ASP A 189 -19.73 13.33 -22.24
N ASP A 190 -20.41 12.48 -23.02
CA ASP A 190 -21.30 12.90 -24.12
C ASP A 190 -22.42 13.84 -23.61
N PHE A 191 -23.01 13.54 -22.46
CA PHE A 191 -24.02 14.41 -21.84
C PHE A 191 -23.43 15.74 -21.38
N LYS A 192 -22.23 15.74 -20.77
CA LYS A 192 -21.54 16.99 -20.40
C LYS A 192 -21.22 17.83 -21.62
N GLU A 193 -20.76 17.21 -22.71
CA GLU A 193 -20.48 17.90 -23.98
C GLU A 193 -21.76 18.49 -24.57
N THR A 194 -22.85 17.73 -24.58
CA THR A 194 -24.16 18.22 -25.03
C THR A 194 -24.62 19.42 -24.20
N LEU A 195 -24.50 19.37 -22.88
CA LEU A 195 -24.84 20.49 -22.00
C LEU A 195 -23.95 21.71 -22.26
N ARG A 196 -22.64 21.53 -22.44
CA ARG A 196 -21.70 22.60 -22.78
C ARG A 196 -22.08 23.27 -24.11
N ASN A 197 -22.44 22.49 -25.12
CA ASN A 197 -22.89 23.00 -26.42
C ASN A 197 -24.22 23.76 -26.30
N LEU A 198 -25.12 23.37 -25.38
CA LEU A 198 -26.38 24.09 -25.13
C LEU A 198 -26.18 25.39 -24.33
N ASP A 199 -25.08 25.51 -23.60
CA ASP A 199 -24.69 26.73 -22.89
C ASP A 199 -24.07 27.78 -23.82
N ASP A 200 -23.67 27.41 -25.04
CA ASP A 200 -23.21 28.36 -26.04
C ASP A 200 -24.38 29.30 -26.47
N PRO A 201 -24.23 30.63 -26.36
CA PRO A 201 -25.32 31.58 -26.62
C PRO A 201 -25.81 31.54 -28.07
N VAL A 202 -24.91 31.16 -28.99
CA VAL A 202 -25.23 30.98 -30.41
C VAL A 202 -26.21 29.82 -30.57
N VAL A 203 -25.91 28.66 -29.98
CA VAL A 203 -26.75 27.46 -30.04
C VAL A 203 -28.09 27.71 -29.34
N ARG A 204 -28.07 28.38 -28.18
CA ARG A 204 -29.29 28.73 -27.43
C ARG A 204 -30.23 29.65 -28.22
N LYS A 205 -29.70 30.63 -28.96
CA LYS A 205 -30.47 31.48 -29.89
C LYS A 205 -31.02 30.70 -31.07
N PHE A 206 -30.24 29.81 -31.67
CA PHE A 206 -30.72 28.93 -32.76
C PHE A 206 -31.85 28.00 -32.30
N LEU A 207 -31.84 27.57 -31.04
CA LEU A 207 -32.89 26.76 -30.43
C LEU A 207 -34.11 27.57 -29.96
N GLY A 208 -34.08 28.90 -30.07
CA GLY A 208 -35.17 29.78 -29.68
C GLY A 208 -35.39 29.89 -28.17
N TRP A 209 -34.36 29.62 -27.36
CA TRP A 209 -34.41 29.66 -25.90
C TRP A 209 -34.00 31.02 -25.33
N GLU A 210 -33.50 31.91 -26.17
CA GLU A 210 -33.34 33.35 -25.89
C GLU A 210 -34.26 34.12 -26.84
N ALA A 211 -35.11 34.99 -26.28
CA ALA A 211 -36.02 35.88 -27.01
C ALA A 211 -35.31 37.18 -27.44
#